data_AF-A0A921ZBN1-F1
#
_entry.id   AF-A0A921ZBN1-F1
#
_cell.length_a   1.000
_cell.length_b   1.000
_cell.length_c   1.000
_cell.angle_alpha   90.00
_cell.angle_beta   90.00
_cell.angle_gamma   90.00
#
_symmetry.space_group_name_H-M   'P 1'
#
loop_
_entity.id
_entity.type
_entity.pdbx_description
1 polymer ?
#
loop_
_entity_poly.entity_id
_entity_poly.type
_entity_poly.pdbx_seq_one_letter_code
_entity_poly.pdbx_strand_id
1 'polypeptide(L)'
;MLGFFSLAAGCFILFLRPYDFFFNQKAVFQDQGEIFEMWRKPEVELYTKVYLFNITNAEAYMAGTEDIIKVKEVGPYVYREALEHKIVNFNENGTLSAIPFHPLTWVEELSEGNKEDDMLFLPNIALLSIANVVSTKDFMTRFGLNNLITVTNSQPLARMTAREFMMGYQSPLMTLGNTFLPGWIYFDKLGLIDRMYDFNGDFETVFTGETDVTISGLIDTYRGSTDLPQWEGKHCSNVQYASDGTKFKSGVGKNESILFYRKSLCRAAPLIPVEEGVRSGIRGYKYIFPEHMLDNGKYLEDNKCFCRKGRCLPDGLIDVTDCYYGFPIALSYPHFYQGDQVLFSKVQGLHPIKEQHETRFWIQPESGLPLDVSSKFQINMALGDITNINNAERFANMYLPMLWFDIRMYTLPPSLEQRFKLYLNVLPIVEQVAMYLLFVTGACLIFLTVYILTFKVMFKSLDKNNFPNDPWSEKPNGIYAPCEAPLDEKILKLNHKINGIYDTIIRDEMKNNRNSNDLDKYMAVNQSDSDEDCKYLEVVDDGSEFDDVKPQPSKVKDLSEKKGSVHLAD
;
A
#
# COMPACT_ATOMS: atom_id res chain seq x y z
N MET A 1 40.03 -18.25 12.33
CA MET A 1 39.37 -18.77 11.12
C MET A 1 37.86 -18.62 11.20
N LEU A 2 37.16 -19.26 12.15
CA LEU A 2 35.69 -19.16 12.27
C LEU A 2 35.16 -17.72 12.39
N GLY A 3 35.80 -16.86 13.19
CA GLY A 3 35.42 -15.45 13.29
C GLY A 3 35.53 -14.69 11.96
N PHE A 4 36.59 -14.95 11.17
CA PHE A 4 36.75 -14.36 9.84
C PHE A 4 35.69 -14.87 8.86
N PHE A 5 35.33 -16.15 8.90
CA PHE A 5 34.25 -16.68 8.06
C PHE A 5 32.89 -16.06 8.41
N SER A 6 32.59 -15.86 9.70
CA SER A 6 31.36 -15.20 10.14
C SER A 6 31.29 -13.75 9.66
N LEU A 7 32.39 -12.99 9.80
CA LEU A 7 32.46 -11.63 9.26
C LEU A 7 32.34 -11.61 7.73
N ALA A 8 32.99 -12.54 7.03
CA ALA A 8 32.88 -12.64 5.57
C ALA A 8 31.44 -12.96 5.13
N ALA A 9 30.73 -13.83 5.84
CA ALA A 9 29.31 -14.12 5.60
C ALA A 9 28.42 -12.90 5.89
N GLY A 10 28.69 -12.16 6.96
CA GLY A 10 28.01 -10.89 7.25
C GLY A 10 28.23 -9.86 6.13
N CYS A 11 29.47 -9.70 5.66
CA CYS A 11 29.78 -8.87 4.50
C CYS A 11 29.07 -9.35 3.23
N PHE A 12 28.99 -10.66 3.00
CA PHE A 12 28.27 -11.23 1.86
C PHE A 12 26.79 -10.82 1.86
N ILE A 13 26.11 -10.89 3.01
CA ILE A 13 24.71 -10.43 3.14
C ILE A 13 24.62 -8.91 2.90
N LEU A 14 25.53 -8.13 3.49
CA LEU A 14 25.54 -6.66 3.33
C LEU A 14 25.71 -6.23 1.86
N PHE A 15 26.60 -6.90 1.11
CA PHE A 15 26.90 -6.52 -0.28
C PHE A 15 25.89 -7.08 -1.29
N LEU A 16 25.46 -8.34 -1.13
CA LEU A 16 24.58 -8.98 -2.11
C LEU A 16 23.09 -8.81 -1.83
N ARG A 17 22.72 -8.44 -0.59
CA ARG A 17 21.33 -8.26 -0.17
C ARG A 17 20.43 -9.39 -0.70
N PRO A 18 20.70 -10.65 -0.32
CA PRO A 18 20.01 -11.82 -0.88
C PRO A 18 18.48 -11.70 -0.84
N TYR A 19 17.90 -11.04 0.16
CA TYR A 19 16.46 -10.78 0.18
C TYR A 19 16.00 -10.02 -1.07
N ASP A 20 16.62 -8.87 -1.37
CA ASP A 20 16.23 -8.03 -2.50
C ASP A 20 16.45 -8.76 -3.82
N PHE A 21 17.52 -9.56 -3.92
CA PHE A 21 17.75 -10.42 -5.09
C PHE A 21 16.59 -11.39 -5.33
N PHE A 22 16.20 -12.16 -4.31
CA PHE A 22 15.10 -13.13 -4.45
C PHE A 22 13.73 -12.46 -4.59
N PHE A 23 13.52 -11.33 -3.92
CA PHE A 23 12.30 -10.54 -4.04
C PHE A 23 12.13 -10.02 -5.47
N ASN A 24 13.17 -9.41 -6.03
CA ASN A 24 13.14 -8.92 -7.41
C ASN A 24 12.96 -10.06 -8.40
N GLN A 25 13.67 -11.18 -8.22
CA GLN A 25 13.50 -12.35 -9.08
C GLN A 25 12.06 -12.89 -9.06
N LYS A 26 11.40 -12.92 -7.89
CA LYS A 26 9.99 -13.32 -7.77
C LYS A 26 9.02 -12.32 -8.40
N ALA A 27 9.37 -11.03 -8.43
CA ALA A 27 8.53 -9.96 -8.96
C ALA A 27 8.57 -9.83 -10.48
N VAL A 28 9.57 -10.43 -11.15
CA VAL A 28 9.60 -10.58 -12.61
C VAL A 28 8.56 -11.61 -13.05
N PHE A 29 7.78 -11.28 -14.09
CA PHE A 29 6.80 -12.19 -14.65
C PHE A 29 7.48 -13.23 -15.52
N GLN A 30 7.44 -14.46 -15.05
CA GLN A 30 7.91 -15.64 -15.75
C GLN A 30 6.75 -16.63 -15.84
N ASP A 31 6.75 -17.46 -16.88
CA ASP A 31 5.75 -18.53 -17.01
C ASP A 31 5.74 -19.40 -15.74
N GLN A 32 4.54 -19.67 -15.21
CA GLN A 32 4.32 -20.38 -13.94
C GLN A 32 4.92 -19.70 -12.70
N GLY A 33 5.33 -18.43 -12.80
CA GLY A 33 5.88 -17.66 -11.70
C GLY A 33 4.82 -17.29 -10.65
N GLU A 34 5.20 -17.39 -9.38
CA GLU A 34 4.62 -16.74 -8.20
C GLU A 34 3.63 -15.59 -8.48
N ILE A 35 4.25 -14.43 -8.69
CA ILE A 35 3.56 -13.14 -8.81
C ILE A 35 2.85 -13.01 -10.15
N PHE A 36 3.37 -13.66 -11.20
CA PHE A 36 2.72 -13.70 -12.50
C PHE A 36 1.37 -14.42 -12.43
N GLU A 37 1.27 -15.58 -11.81
CA GLU A 37 0.00 -16.30 -11.65
C GLU A 37 -1.00 -15.52 -10.80
N MET A 38 -0.50 -14.85 -9.75
CA MET A 38 -1.29 -13.91 -8.96
C MET A 38 -1.81 -12.73 -9.77
N TRP A 39 -1.02 -12.19 -10.70
CA TRP A 39 -1.47 -11.12 -11.59
C TRP A 39 -2.41 -11.64 -12.68
N ARG A 40 -2.14 -12.83 -13.21
CA ARG A 40 -2.94 -13.47 -14.26
C ARG A 40 -4.35 -13.80 -13.78
N LYS A 41 -4.48 -14.30 -12.55
CA LYS A 41 -5.77 -14.68 -11.95
C LYS A 41 -5.71 -14.50 -10.42
N PRO A 42 -5.79 -13.26 -9.91
CA PRO A 42 -5.71 -13.00 -8.48
C PRO A 42 -6.89 -13.63 -7.73
N GLU A 43 -6.59 -14.33 -6.63
CA GLU A 43 -7.58 -14.97 -5.76
C GLU A 43 -8.21 -13.99 -4.77
N VAL A 44 -8.49 -12.75 -5.17
CA VAL A 44 -9.05 -11.70 -4.30
C VAL A 44 -10.57 -11.62 -4.41
N GLU A 45 -11.21 -11.13 -3.35
CA GLU A 45 -12.65 -10.85 -3.36
C GLU A 45 -12.87 -9.39 -3.77
N LEU A 46 -13.20 -9.18 -5.04
CA LEU A 46 -13.63 -7.90 -5.57
C LEU A 46 -15.15 -7.88 -5.71
N TYR A 47 -15.76 -6.82 -5.20
CA TYR A 47 -17.20 -6.62 -5.26
C TYR A 47 -17.52 -5.34 -6.01
N THR A 48 -18.33 -5.43 -7.05
CA THR A 48 -18.92 -4.31 -7.75
C THR A 48 -20.30 -4.06 -7.15
N LYS A 49 -20.40 -3.02 -6.30
CA LYS A 49 -21.67 -2.58 -5.72
C LYS A 49 -22.26 -1.51 -6.61
N VAL A 50 -23.48 -1.71 -7.12
CA VAL A 50 -24.15 -0.77 -8.01
C VAL A 50 -25.35 -0.13 -7.31
N TYR A 51 -25.49 1.18 -7.46
CA TYR A 51 -26.57 1.98 -6.91
C TYR A 51 -27.26 2.72 -8.05
N LEU A 52 -28.56 2.48 -8.22
CA LEU A 52 -29.37 3.03 -9.30
C LEU A 52 -30.11 4.29 -8.84
N PHE A 53 -30.26 5.27 -9.72
CA PHE A 53 -31.05 6.47 -9.45
C PHE A 53 -32.50 6.30 -9.96
N ASN A 54 -33.39 5.84 -9.08
CA ASN A 54 -34.80 5.69 -9.39
C ASN A 54 -35.50 7.06 -9.47
N ILE A 55 -36.25 7.31 -10.54
CA ILE A 55 -36.94 8.59 -10.76
C ILE A 55 -38.34 8.52 -10.13
N THR A 56 -38.49 9.15 -8.97
CA THR A 56 -39.69 9.04 -8.13
C THR A 56 -40.89 9.81 -8.67
N ASN A 57 -40.66 10.84 -9.47
CA ASN A 57 -41.69 11.69 -10.09
C ASN A 57 -41.78 11.51 -11.61
N ALA A 58 -41.43 10.33 -12.13
CA ALA A 58 -41.32 10.08 -13.58
C ALA A 58 -42.58 10.47 -14.35
N GLU A 59 -43.76 10.06 -13.87
CA GLU A 59 -45.04 10.36 -14.54
C GLU A 59 -45.36 11.86 -14.50
N ALA A 60 -45.18 12.52 -13.36
CA ALA A 60 -45.40 13.95 -13.20
C ALA A 60 -44.44 14.77 -14.08
N TYR A 61 -43.18 14.33 -14.18
CA TYR A 61 -42.20 14.93 -15.07
C TYR A 61 -42.59 14.72 -16.53
N MET A 62 -42.91 13.50 -16.97
CA MET A 62 -43.33 13.27 -18.36
C MET A 62 -44.62 14.02 -18.72
N ALA A 63 -45.54 14.20 -17.76
CA ALA A 63 -46.78 14.97 -17.94
C ALA A 63 -46.59 16.50 -17.95
N GLY A 64 -45.41 17.00 -17.60
CA GLY A 64 -45.13 18.44 -17.53
C GLY A 64 -45.67 19.15 -16.29
N THR A 65 -46.08 18.40 -15.25
CA THR A 65 -46.59 19.00 -14.01
C THR A 65 -45.47 19.35 -13.01
N GLU A 66 -44.32 18.70 -13.12
CA GLU A 66 -43.10 19.05 -12.37
C GLU A 66 -41.91 19.25 -13.34
N ASP A 67 -41.14 20.33 -13.16
CA ASP A 67 -40.00 20.70 -14.02
C ASP A 67 -38.63 20.18 -13.56
N ILE A 68 -38.54 19.58 -12.37
CA ILE A 68 -37.30 19.07 -11.79
C ILE A 68 -37.42 17.55 -11.61
N ILE A 69 -36.42 16.78 -12.05
CA ILE A 69 -36.38 15.33 -11.83
C ILE A 69 -35.99 15.05 -10.38
N LYS A 70 -36.76 14.21 -9.69
CA LYS A 70 -36.48 13.77 -8.31
C LYS A 70 -35.97 12.33 -8.33
N VAL A 71 -34.68 12.16 -8.08
CA VAL A 71 -34.05 10.84 -7.99
C VAL A 71 -33.98 10.36 -6.54
N LYS A 72 -34.09 9.06 -6.36
CA LYS A 72 -33.82 8.35 -5.11
C LYS A 72 -32.86 7.21 -5.40
N GLU A 73 -31.77 7.15 -4.66
CA GLU A 73 -30.83 6.03 -4.71
C GLU A 73 -31.51 4.72 -4.27
N VAL A 74 -31.26 3.65 -5.03
CA VAL A 74 -31.68 2.28 -4.73
C VAL A 74 -30.50 1.34 -4.95
N GLY A 75 -30.16 0.56 -3.94
CA GLY A 75 -29.02 -0.36 -3.93
C GLY A 75 -28.57 -0.69 -2.51
N PRO A 76 -27.44 -1.40 -2.34
CA PRO A 76 -26.57 -1.89 -3.40
C PRO A 76 -27.12 -3.14 -4.11
N TYR A 77 -26.88 -3.23 -5.41
CA TYR A 77 -26.91 -4.47 -6.20
C TYR A 77 -25.47 -4.98 -6.32
N VAL A 78 -25.14 -6.11 -5.68
CA VAL A 78 -23.75 -6.56 -5.53
C VAL A 78 -23.42 -7.71 -6.46
N TYR A 79 -22.34 -7.53 -7.21
CA TYR A 79 -21.73 -8.57 -8.03
C TYR A 79 -20.31 -8.82 -7.58
N ARG A 80 -19.89 -10.08 -7.56
CA ARG A 80 -18.48 -10.47 -7.42
C ARG A 80 -17.81 -10.34 -8.77
N GLU A 81 -16.75 -9.57 -8.83
CA GLU A 81 -15.89 -9.43 -10.01
C GLU A 81 -14.69 -10.37 -9.86
N ALA A 82 -14.45 -11.22 -10.87
CA ALA A 82 -13.17 -11.91 -10.96
C ALA A 82 -12.25 -11.12 -11.91
N LEU A 83 -10.96 -11.02 -11.60
CA LEU A 83 -9.98 -10.50 -12.55
C LEU A 83 -9.26 -11.68 -13.20
N GLU A 84 -9.22 -11.71 -14.53
CA GLU A 84 -8.50 -12.73 -15.27
C GLU A 84 -7.84 -12.12 -16.51
N HIS A 85 -6.57 -12.47 -16.72
CA HIS A 85 -5.82 -12.16 -17.92
C HIS A 85 -5.60 -13.45 -18.71
N LYS A 86 -6.26 -13.56 -19.86
CA LYS A 86 -6.00 -14.67 -20.77
C LYS A 86 -4.70 -14.39 -21.54
N ILE A 87 -3.66 -15.13 -21.21
CA ILE A 87 -2.33 -14.96 -21.79
C ILE A 87 -2.36 -15.38 -23.26
N VAL A 88 -1.88 -14.50 -24.12
CA VAL A 88 -1.70 -14.77 -25.56
C VAL A 88 -0.29 -15.31 -25.78
N ASN A 89 0.73 -14.54 -25.38
CA ASN A 89 2.13 -14.92 -25.50
C ASN A 89 3.05 -14.02 -24.65
N PHE A 90 4.23 -14.54 -24.29
CA PHE A 90 5.37 -13.73 -23.83
C PHE A 90 6.15 -13.25 -25.06
N ASN A 91 6.54 -11.98 -25.08
CA ASN A 91 7.27 -11.36 -26.18
C ASN A 91 8.78 -11.32 -25.87
N GLU A 92 9.63 -11.34 -26.91
CA GLU A 92 11.10 -11.30 -26.77
C GLU A 92 11.63 -9.95 -26.24
N ASN A 93 10.81 -8.90 -26.20
CA ASN A 93 11.18 -7.55 -25.77
C ASN A 93 10.91 -7.28 -24.28
N GLY A 94 10.74 -8.31 -23.44
CA GLY A 94 10.44 -8.15 -22.01
C GLY A 94 9.01 -7.68 -21.72
N THR A 95 8.07 -8.00 -22.60
CA THR A 95 6.62 -7.73 -22.41
C THR A 95 5.82 -9.02 -22.60
N LEU A 96 4.55 -9.02 -22.21
CA LEU A 96 3.60 -10.09 -22.49
C LEU A 96 2.30 -9.51 -23.03
N SER A 97 1.63 -10.27 -23.89
CA SER A 97 0.33 -9.91 -24.44
C SER A 97 -0.78 -10.72 -23.76
N ALA A 98 -1.82 -10.05 -23.29
CA ALA A 98 -2.96 -10.67 -22.61
C ALA A 98 -4.28 -10.03 -23.02
N ILE A 99 -5.37 -10.78 -22.86
CA ILE A 99 -6.74 -10.31 -23.04
C ILE A 99 -7.38 -10.22 -21.65
N PRO A 100 -7.77 -9.02 -21.18
CA PRO A 100 -8.43 -8.86 -19.89
C PRO A 100 -9.86 -9.41 -19.95
N PHE A 101 -10.30 -10.02 -18.85
CA PHE A 101 -11.64 -10.58 -18.69
C PHE A 101 -12.10 -10.42 -17.25
N HIS A 102 -13.28 -9.82 -17.05
CA HIS A 102 -13.81 -9.52 -15.72
C HIS A 102 -15.27 -10.00 -15.58
N PRO A 103 -15.52 -11.30 -15.39
CA PRO A 103 -16.87 -11.81 -15.27
C PRO A 103 -17.49 -11.37 -13.95
N LEU A 104 -18.77 -11.02 -14.00
CA LEU A 104 -19.58 -10.62 -12.86
C LEU A 104 -20.52 -11.76 -12.42
N THR A 105 -20.55 -12.06 -11.13
CA THR A 105 -21.45 -13.05 -10.53
C THR A 105 -22.32 -12.39 -9.47
N TRP A 106 -23.65 -12.52 -9.56
CA TRP A 106 -24.58 -11.96 -8.57
C TRP A 106 -24.33 -12.50 -7.16
N VAL A 107 -24.39 -11.62 -6.15
CA VAL A 107 -24.23 -11.95 -4.73
C VAL A 107 -25.43 -11.40 -3.95
N GLU A 108 -26.43 -12.24 -3.75
CA GLU A 108 -27.68 -11.86 -3.08
C GLU A 108 -27.45 -11.45 -1.63
N GLU A 109 -26.56 -12.15 -0.90
CA GLU A 109 -26.37 -11.94 0.54
C GLU A 109 -25.79 -10.56 0.87
N LEU A 110 -25.05 -9.96 -0.07
CA LEU A 110 -24.44 -8.63 0.09
C LEU A 110 -25.28 -7.51 -0.52
N SER A 111 -26.41 -7.83 -1.17
CA SER A 111 -27.29 -6.86 -1.82
C SER A 111 -28.35 -6.25 -0.89
N GLU A 112 -28.21 -6.44 0.42
CA GLU A 112 -29.04 -5.79 1.46
C GLU A 112 -30.56 -5.96 1.27
N GLY A 113 -30.98 -7.07 0.65
CA GLY A 113 -32.38 -7.38 0.35
C GLY A 113 -32.91 -6.82 -0.97
N ASN A 114 -32.11 -6.03 -1.70
CA ASN A 114 -32.41 -5.62 -3.07
C ASN A 114 -32.29 -6.81 -4.03
N LYS A 115 -33.13 -6.83 -5.06
CA LYS A 115 -33.20 -7.93 -6.03
C LYS A 115 -33.04 -7.44 -7.45
N GLU A 116 -32.42 -8.27 -8.28
CA GLU A 116 -32.25 -8.00 -9.71
C GLU A 116 -33.57 -7.71 -10.46
N ASP A 117 -34.72 -8.17 -9.95
CA ASP A 117 -36.06 -7.93 -10.49
C ASP A 117 -36.80 -6.72 -9.87
N ASP A 118 -36.12 -5.91 -9.05
CA ASP A 118 -36.68 -4.66 -8.51
C ASP A 118 -37.09 -3.72 -9.64
N MET A 119 -38.36 -3.33 -9.65
CA MET A 119 -38.94 -2.48 -10.69
C MET A 119 -38.76 -1.00 -10.38
N LEU A 120 -38.02 -0.30 -11.22
CA LEU A 120 -37.68 1.11 -11.07
C LEU A 120 -38.10 1.93 -12.30
N PHE A 121 -38.27 3.24 -12.13
CA PHE A 121 -38.39 4.18 -13.24
C PHE A 121 -36.99 4.71 -13.59
N LEU A 122 -36.50 4.32 -14.76
CA LEU A 122 -35.13 4.58 -15.21
C LEU A 122 -35.13 5.24 -16.60
N PRO A 123 -34.05 5.95 -16.96
CA PRO A 123 -33.93 6.56 -18.28
C PRO A 123 -33.96 5.52 -19.40
N ASN A 124 -34.74 5.78 -20.44
CA ASN A 124 -34.69 5.00 -21.68
C ASN A 124 -33.44 5.42 -22.48
N ILE A 125 -32.31 4.78 -22.16
CA ILE A 125 -30.99 5.13 -22.71
C ILE A 125 -31.02 5.14 -24.24
N ALA A 126 -31.65 4.14 -24.86
CA ALA A 126 -31.74 4.05 -26.32
C ALA A 126 -32.45 5.27 -26.93
N LEU A 127 -33.64 5.63 -26.42
CA LEU A 127 -34.40 6.76 -26.92
C LEU A 127 -33.63 8.08 -26.72
N LEU A 128 -33.14 8.33 -25.50
CA LEU A 128 -32.44 9.58 -25.17
C LEU A 128 -31.11 9.72 -25.95
N SER A 129 -30.41 8.61 -26.20
CA SER A 129 -29.17 8.61 -26.98
C SER A 129 -29.44 8.92 -28.46
N ILE A 130 -30.43 8.27 -29.07
CA ILE A 130 -30.81 8.52 -30.46
C ILE A 130 -31.34 9.95 -30.60
N ALA A 131 -32.15 10.43 -29.66
CA ALA A 131 -32.61 11.82 -29.62
C ALA A 131 -31.44 12.81 -29.60
N ASN A 132 -30.45 12.59 -28.74
CA ASN A 132 -29.26 13.44 -28.66
C ASN A 132 -28.47 13.47 -29.97
N VAL A 133 -28.25 12.33 -30.61
CA VAL A 133 -27.49 12.28 -31.87
C VAL A 133 -28.28 12.88 -33.04
N VAL A 134 -29.57 12.59 -33.15
CA VAL A 134 -30.42 13.04 -34.26
C VAL A 134 -30.82 14.51 -34.14
N SER A 135 -30.84 15.08 -32.94
CA SER A 135 -31.16 16.50 -32.70
C SER A 135 -30.36 17.48 -33.56
N THR A 136 -29.11 17.12 -33.90
CA THR A 136 -28.18 17.93 -34.69
C THR A 136 -28.20 17.63 -36.20
N LYS A 137 -29.06 16.71 -36.65
CA LYS A 137 -29.17 16.29 -38.06
C LYS A 137 -30.19 17.15 -38.82
N ASP A 138 -30.27 16.93 -40.14
CA ASP A 138 -31.20 17.62 -41.02
C ASP A 138 -32.68 17.38 -40.62
N PHE A 139 -33.56 18.19 -41.17
CA PHE A 139 -34.99 18.13 -40.87
C PHE A 139 -35.63 16.77 -41.20
N MET A 140 -35.27 16.13 -42.31
CA MET A 140 -35.90 14.87 -42.73
C MET A 140 -35.56 13.73 -41.77
N THR A 141 -34.30 13.67 -41.34
CA THR A 141 -33.84 12.70 -40.33
C THR A 141 -34.59 12.90 -38.99
N ARG A 142 -34.71 14.15 -38.53
CA ARG A 142 -35.47 14.48 -37.30
C ARG A 142 -36.95 14.14 -37.43
N PHE A 143 -37.56 14.47 -38.57
CA PHE A 143 -38.96 14.16 -38.86
C PHE A 143 -39.21 12.64 -38.83
N GLY A 144 -38.33 11.84 -39.44
CA GLY A 144 -38.43 10.38 -39.42
C GLY A 144 -38.41 9.82 -38.01
N LEU A 145 -37.46 10.27 -37.17
CA LEU A 145 -37.39 9.85 -35.76
C LEU A 145 -38.63 10.29 -34.97
N ASN A 146 -39.09 11.54 -35.13
CA ASN A 146 -40.26 12.05 -34.42
C ASN A 146 -41.53 11.27 -34.77
N ASN A 147 -41.76 10.93 -36.04
CA ASN A 147 -42.87 10.08 -36.44
C ASN A 147 -42.76 8.69 -35.80
N LEU A 148 -41.56 8.11 -35.78
CA LEU A 148 -41.33 6.81 -35.17
C LEU A 148 -41.61 6.81 -33.67
N ILE A 149 -41.14 7.82 -32.94
CA ILE A 149 -41.38 7.96 -31.50
C ILE A 149 -42.89 8.05 -31.24
N THR A 150 -43.60 8.86 -32.02
CA THR A 150 -45.06 9.00 -31.91
C THR A 150 -45.79 7.69 -32.20
N VAL A 151 -45.42 6.98 -33.27
CA VAL A 151 -46.08 5.71 -33.67
C VAL A 151 -45.82 4.59 -32.65
N THR A 152 -44.62 4.52 -32.10
CA THR A 152 -44.26 3.50 -31.10
C THR A 152 -44.65 3.89 -29.68
N ASN A 153 -45.14 5.11 -29.47
CA ASN A 153 -45.39 5.70 -28.15
C ASN A 153 -44.19 5.55 -27.20
N SER A 154 -42.97 5.73 -27.73
CA SER A 154 -41.75 5.60 -26.96
C SER A 154 -41.63 6.73 -25.94
N GLN A 155 -41.36 6.37 -24.68
CA GLN A 155 -41.22 7.30 -23.57
C GLN A 155 -39.75 7.45 -23.13
N PRO A 156 -39.31 8.65 -22.71
CA PRO A 156 -37.93 8.94 -22.29
C PRO A 156 -37.57 8.28 -20.95
N LEU A 157 -38.58 8.00 -20.11
CA LEU A 157 -38.44 7.20 -18.90
C LEU A 157 -39.24 5.93 -19.07
N ALA A 158 -38.69 4.81 -18.65
CA ALA A 158 -39.31 3.51 -18.75
C ALA A 158 -39.24 2.79 -17.41
N ARG A 159 -40.28 2.00 -17.14
CA ARG A 159 -40.30 1.11 -15.98
C ARG A 159 -39.62 -0.20 -16.37
N MET A 160 -38.53 -0.55 -15.71
CA MET A 160 -37.77 -1.77 -15.98
C MET A 160 -37.12 -2.30 -14.71
N THR A 161 -36.70 -3.55 -14.74
CA THR A 161 -35.98 -4.17 -13.63
C THR A 161 -34.55 -3.64 -13.52
N ALA A 162 -33.98 -3.68 -12.33
CA ALA A 162 -32.57 -3.34 -12.09
C ALA A 162 -31.63 -4.13 -13.03
N ARG A 163 -31.88 -5.43 -13.21
CA ARG A 163 -31.10 -6.30 -14.11
C ARG A 163 -31.25 -5.93 -15.58
N GLU A 164 -32.45 -5.61 -16.03
CA GLU A 164 -32.66 -5.15 -17.41
C GLU A 164 -31.87 -3.87 -17.68
N PHE A 165 -31.83 -2.93 -16.75
CA PHE A 165 -31.06 -1.69 -16.95
C PHE A 165 -29.55 -1.91 -16.91
N MET A 166 -29.05 -2.73 -15.97
CA MET A 166 -27.62 -2.96 -15.78
C MET A 166 -27.04 -3.97 -16.79
N MET A 167 -27.64 -5.16 -16.87
CA MET A 167 -27.16 -6.27 -17.68
C MET A 167 -27.77 -6.26 -19.08
N GLY A 168 -28.89 -5.57 -19.25
CA GLY A 168 -29.38 -5.07 -20.52
C GLY A 168 -30.78 -5.55 -20.90
N TYR A 169 -31.39 -4.78 -21.78
CA TYR A 169 -32.74 -4.99 -22.30
C TYR A 169 -32.75 -4.90 -23.82
N GLN A 170 -33.77 -5.49 -24.44
CA GLN A 170 -34.06 -5.30 -25.85
C GLN A 170 -34.98 -4.10 -26.01
N SER A 171 -34.68 -3.23 -26.97
CA SER A 171 -35.52 -2.08 -27.30
C SER A 171 -35.94 -2.13 -28.76
N PRO A 172 -37.23 -1.93 -29.10
CA PRO A 172 -37.68 -1.85 -30.49
C PRO A 172 -36.92 -0.79 -31.31
N LEU A 173 -36.51 0.31 -30.66
CA LEU A 173 -35.72 1.37 -31.28
C LEU A 173 -34.29 0.92 -31.65
N MET A 174 -33.76 -0.09 -30.96
CA MET A 174 -32.43 -0.64 -31.21
C MET A 174 -32.42 -1.57 -32.43
N THR A 175 -33.39 -2.50 -32.50
CA THR A 175 -33.60 -3.37 -33.67
C THR A 175 -33.81 -2.53 -34.94
N LEU A 176 -34.46 -1.38 -34.79
CA LEU A 176 -34.78 -0.50 -35.91
C LEU A 176 -33.68 0.52 -36.24
N GLY A 177 -32.86 0.91 -35.26
CA GLY A 177 -31.64 1.70 -35.48
C GLY A 177 -30.67 1.02 -36.43
N ASN A 178 -30.55 -0.32 -36.36
CA ASN A 178 -29.82 -1.13 -37.33
C ASN A 178 -30.41 -1.08 -38.76
N THR A 179 -31.71 -0.81 -38.87
CA THR A 179 -32.41 -0.71 -40.15
C THR A 179 -32.25 0.68 -40.79
N PHE A 180 -32.29 1.75 -40.00
CA PHE A 180 -32.26 3.14 -40.51
C PHE A 180 -30.89 3.84 -40.42
N LEU A 181 -30.01 3.39 -39.53
CA LEU A 181 -28.63 3.87 -39.38
C LEU A 181 -27.66 2.67 -39.40
N PRO A 182 -27.55 1.96 -40.54
CA PRO A 182 -26.67 0.80 -40.65
C PRO A 182 -25.23 1.24 -40.37
N GLY A 183 -24.66 0.69 -39.30
CA GLY A 183 -23.27 0.91 -38.91
C GLY A 183 -23.04 1.75 -37.64
N TRP A 184 -24.09 2.24 -36.98
CA TRP A 184 -23.93 2.95 -35.70
C TRP A 184 -24.05 2.02 -34.49
N ILE A 185 -25.02 1.10 -34.46
CA ILE A 185 -25.28 0.28 -33.26
C ILE A 185 -25.37 -1.22 -33.55
N TYR A 186 -24.26 -1.94 -33.42
CA TYR A 186 -24.15 -3.35 -33.78
C TYR A 186 -24.61 -4.37 -32.71
N PHE A 187 -25.26 -3.93 -31.63
CA PHE A 187 -25.63 -4.81 -30.52
C PHE A 187 -27.15 -4.93 -30.34
N ASP A 188 -27.60 -6.15 -30.04
CA ASP A 188 -29.02 -6.50 -29.88
C ASP A 188 -29.59 -6.16 -28.50
N LYS A 189 -28.72 -5.92 -27.52
CA LYS A 189 -29.05 -5.67 -26.12
C LYS A 189 -28.26 -4.46 -25.60
N LEU A 190 -28.91 -3.60 -24.84
CA LEU A 190 -28.28 -2.43 -24.22
C LEU A 190 -28.39 -2.54 -22.70
N GLY A 191 -27.25 -2.65 -22.01
CA GLY A 191 -27.13 -2.61 -20.56
C GLY A 191 -25.86 -1.89 -20.14
N LEU A 192 -25.94 -0.98 -19.17
CA LEU A 192 -24.80 -0.12 -18.83
C LEU A 192 -23.59 -0.90 -18.32
N ILE A 193 -23.80 -1.82 -17.39
CA ILE A 193 -22.74 -2.64 -16.80
C ILE A 193 -22.26 -3.67 -17.82
N ASP A 194 -23.16 -4.33 -18.54
CA ASP A 194 -22.81 -5.28 -19.60
C ASP A 194 -21.88 -4.67 -20.67
N ARG A 195 -22.17 -3.43 -21.12
CA ARG A 195 -21.32 -2.73 -22.09
C ARG A 195 -20.00 -2.25 -21.48
N MET A 196 -19.97 -1.89 -20.19
CA MET A 196 -18.75 -1.50 -19.48
C MET A 196 -17.74 -2.65 -19.34
N TYR A 197 -18.25 -3.88 -19.24
CA TYR A 197 -17.48 -5.11 -19.05
C TYR A 197 -17.31 -5.92 -20.35
N ASP A 198 -17.70 -5.37 -21.51
CA ASP A 198 -17.52 -6.02 -22.81
C ASP A 198 -16.09 -5.84 -23.31
N PHE A 199 -15.20 -6.81 -23.11
CA PHE A 199 -13.79 -6.77 -23.56
C PHE A 199 -13.57 -7.31 -24.99
N ASN A 200 -14.61 -7.48 -25.79
CA ASN A 200 -14.47 -8.03 -27.13
C ASN A 200 -13.57 -7.16 -28.03
N GLY A 201 -12.47 -7.76 -28.50
CA GLY A 201 -11.49 -7.09 -29.35
C GLY A 201 -10.45 -6.25 -28.59
N ASP A 202 -10.49 -6.24 -27.25
CA ASP A 202 -9.47 -5.61 -26.42
C ASP A 202 -8.33 -6.59 -26.12
N PHE A 203 -7.12 -6.04 -26.04
CA PHE A 203 -5.92 -6.73 -25.61
C PHE A 203 -4.92 -5.71 -25.08
N GLU A 204 -4.05 -6.17 -24.20
CA GLU A 204 -3.07 -5.36 -23.49
C GLU A 204 -1.70 -5.99 -23.65
N THR A 205 -0.69 -5.16 -23.84
CA THR A 205 0.71 -5.55 -23.70
C THR A 205 1.22 -4.98 -22.40
N VAL A 206 1.85 -5.81 -21.57
CA VAL A 206 2.22 -5.51 -20.19
C VAL A 206 3.69 -5.80 -19.99
N PHE A 207 4.40 -4.97 -19.22
CA PHE A 207 5.81 -5.20 -18.91
C PHE A 207 5.98 -6.43 -18.00
N THR A 208 6.91 -7.33 -18.35
CA THR A 208 7.23 -8.49 -17.51
C THR A 208 8.09 -8.10 -16.31
N GLY A 209 8.83 -6.99 -16.42
CA GLY A 209 9.82 -6.55 -15.45
C GLY A 209 11.20 -7.17 -15.62
N GLU A 210 11.44 -7.89 -16.72
CA GLU A 210 12.77 -8.45 -17.04
C GLU A 210 13.85 -7.36 -17.16
N THR A 211 13.48 -6.20 -17.74
CA THR A 211 14.36 -5.04 -17.88
C THR A 211 14.38 -4.17 -16.62
N ASP A 212 13.20 -3.88 -16.06
CA ASP A 212 13.01 -3.12 -14.84
C ASP A 212 11.87 -3.73 -14.02
N VAL A 213 12.21 -4.33 -12.88
CA VAL A 213 11.26 -5.00 -12.00
C VAL A 213 10.22 -4.04 -11.42
N THR A 214 10.50 -2.73 -11.35
CA THR A 214 9.59 -1.75 -10.75
C THR A 214 8.32 -1.54 -11.55
N ILE A 215 8.37 -1.80 -12.86
CA ILE A 215 7.26 -1.63 -13.80
C ILE A 215 6.55 -2.95 -14.15
N SER A 216 6.88 -4.06 -13.50
CA SER A 216 6.24 -5.35 -13.80
C SER A 216 4.72 -5.29 -13.56
N GLY A 217 3.96 -5.81 -14.51
CA GLY A 217 2.49 -5.77 -14.46
C GLY A 217 1.86 -4.45 -14.89
N LEU A 218 2.64 -3.44 -15.29
CA LEU A 218 2.10 -2.18 -15.84
C LEU A 218 1.89 -2.27 -17.35
N ILE A 219 0.91 -1.52 -17.85
CA ILE A 219 0.54 -1.47 -19.25
C ILE A 219 1.66 -0.81 -20.07
N ASP A 220 2.12 -1.48 -21.12
CA ASP A 220 2.94 -0.89 -22.17
C ASP A 220 2.04 -0.31 -23.27
N THR A 221 1.14 -1.13 -23.83
CA THR A 221 0.18 -0.69 -24.84
C THR A 221 -1.22 -1.26 -24.60
N TYR A 222 -2.23 -0.50 -25.00
CA TYR A 222 -3.63 -0.94 -25.03
C TYR A 222 -4.07 -0.99 -26.49
N ARG A 223 -4.55 -2.14 -26.96
CA ARG A 223 -4.90 -2.38 -28.37
C ARG A 223 -3.77 -2.04 -29.35
N GLY A 224 -2.52 -2.28 -28.94
CA GLY A 224 -1.31 -2.05 -29.74
C GLY A 224 -0.82 -0.61 -29.82
N SER A 225 -1.42 0.32 -29.06
CA SER A 225 -1.00 1.73 -28.99
C SER A 225 -0.71 2.15 -27.55
N THR A 226 0.26 3.03 -27.35
CA THR A 226 0.47 3.72 -26.05
C THR A 226 -0.57 4.81 -25.80
N ASP A 227 -1.29 5.20 -26.86
CA ASP A 227 -2.28 6.27 -26.86
C ASP A 227 -3.68 5.74 -27.16
N LEU A 228 -4.65 6.13 -26.35
CA LEU A 228 -6.07 5.94 -26.59
C LEU A 228 -6.52 6.80 -27.78
N PRO A 229 -7.19 6.21 -28.78
CA PRO A 229 -7.63 6.94 -29.97
C PRO A 229 -8.74 7.97 -29.70
N GLN A 230 -9.38 7.92 -28.53
CA GLN A 230 -10.47 8.83 -28.16
C GLN A 230 -9.98 10.23 -27.78
N TRP A 231 -8.70 10.38 -27.43
CA TRP A 231 -8.15 11.63 -26.91
C TRP A 231 -7.05 12.19 -27.80
N GLU A 232 -7.00 13.52 -27.88
CA GLU A 232 -5.93 14.23 -28.58
C GLU A 232 -4.81 14.60 -27.59
N GLY A 233 -3.56 14.50 -28.05
CA GLY A 233 -2.40 14.92 -27.25
C GLY A 233 -1.98 13.90 -26.19
N LYS A 234 -0.66 13.82 -25.96
CA LYS A 234 -0.04 12.80 -25.11
C LYS A 234 -0.51 12.82 -23.65
N HIS A 235 -0.85 13.99 -23.11
CA HIS A 235 -1.36 14.12 -21.73
C HIS A 235 -2.66 13.32 -21.52
N CYS A 236 -3.60 13.40 -22.46
CA CYS A 236 -4.91 12.78 -22.33
C CYS A 236 -4.96 11.35 -22.88
N SER A 237 -4.19 11.05 -23.92
CA SER A 237 -4.25 9.77 -24.62
C SER A 237 -3.40 8.68 -23.97
N ASN A 238 -2.30 9.04 -23.29
CA ASN A 238 -1.31 8.05 -22.90
C ASN A 238 -1.81 7.11 -21.78
N VAL A 239 -1.58 5.81 -21.97
CA VAL A 239 -1.89 4.75 -20.97
C VAL A 239 -0.66 3.98 -20.52
N GLN A 240 0.51 4.31 -21.06
CA GLN A 240 1.75 3.61 -20.75
C GLN A 240 2.11 3.81 -19.28
N TYR A 241 2.60 2.76 -18.64
CA TYR A 241 2.90 2.68 -17.21
C TYR A 241 1.68 2.79 -16.27
N ALA A 242 0.46 2.74 -16.80
CA ALA A 242 -0.73 2.63 -15.97
C ALA A 242 -0.90 1.22 -15.42
N SER A 243 -1.42 1.14 -14.20
CA SER A 243 -1.90 -0.10 -13.59
C SER A 243 -3.34 -0.36 -13.98
N ASP A 244 -3.68 -1.61 -14.27
CA ASP A 244 -5.05 -2.12 -14.44
C ASP A 244 -5.81 -2.27 -13.09
N GLY A 245 -5.11 -2.05 -11.98
CA GLY A 245 -5.57 -2.25 -10.61
C GLY A 245 -5.16 -3.58 -9.98
N THR A 246 -4.55 -4.49 -10.74
CA THR A 246 -4.08 -5.78 -10.22
C THR A 246 -2.71 -5.66 -9.56
N LYS A 247 -1.80 -4.89 -10.19
CA LYS A 247 -0.47 -4.58 -9.66
C LYS A 247 -0.07 -3.15 -10.04
N PHE A 248 0.41 -2.40 -9.06
CA PHE A 248 0.92 -1.04 -9.25
C PHE A 248 2.45 -1.04 -9.33
N LYS A 249 3.01 0.14 -9.65
CA LYS A 249 4.46 0.35 -9.68
C LYS A 249 5.06 -0.04 -8.33
N SER A 250 6.18 -0.76 -8.38
CA SER A 250 6.94 -1.18 -7.19
C SER A 250 8.03 -0.16 -6.85
N GLY A 251 8.47 -0.10 -5.60
CA GLY A 251 9.50 0.83 -5.14
C GLY A 251 9.08 2.31 -5.16
N VAL A 252 7.78 2.60 -4.96
CA VAL A 252 7.27 3.98 -5.04
C VAL A 252 7.67 4.82 -3.83
N GLY A 253 8.09 6.06 -4.10
CA GLY A 253 8.40 7.05 -3.07
C GLY A 253 7.15 7.58 -2.35
N LYS A 254 7.34 8.21 -1.18
CA LYS A 254 6.24 8.78 -0.37
C LYS A 254 5.41 9.86 -1.08
N ASN A 255 6.02 10.59 -2.01
CA ASN A 255 5.40 11.70 -2.74
C ASN A 255 5.29 11.40 -4.24
N GLU A 256 5.39 10.14 -4.63
CA GLU A 256 5.35 9.73 -6.04
C GLU A 256 3.91 9.39 -6.45
N SER A 257 3.43 10.02 -7.52
CA SER A 257 2.15 9.69 -8.15
C SER A 257 2.28 8.48 -9.07
N ILE A 258 1.21 7.71 -9.17
CA ILE A 258 1.12 6.53 -10.04
C ILE A 258 -0.08 6.65 -10.99
N LEU A 259 -0.08 5.89 -12.07
CA LEU A 259 -1.18 5.89 -13.04
C LEU A 259 -2.07 4.66 -12.85
N PHE A 260 -3.38 4.88 -12.99
CA PHE A 260 -4.41 3.84 -12.98
C PHE A 260 -5.26 3.95 -14.24
N TYR A 261 -5.47 2.83 -14.93
CA TYR A 261 -6.30 2.76 -16.11
C TYR A 261 -7.22 1.55 -16.01
N ARG A 262 -8.49 1.77 -16.33
CA ARG A 262 -9.41 0.71 -16.73
C ARG A 262 -10.18 1.19 -17.93
N LYS A 263 -10.57 0.24 -18.78
CA LYS A 263 -11.47 0.51 -19.92
C LYS A 263 -12.67 1.35 -19.50
N SER A 264 -13.26 1.04 -18.35
CA SER A 264 -14.46 1.73 -17.85
C SER A 264 -14.26 3.20 -17.48
N LEU A 265 -13.02 3.65 -17.22
CA LEU A 265 -12.71 5.05 -16.96
C LEU A 265 -12.42 5.83 -18.24
N CYS A 266 -12.12 5.11 -19.32
CA CYS A 266 -11.70 5.61 -20.62
C CYS A 266 -10.53 6.62 -20.61
N ARG A 267 -9.73 6.67 -19.55
CA ARG A 267 -8.47 7.42 -19.51
C ARG A 267 -7.56 6.85 -18.44
N ALA A 268 -6.26 7.04 -18.62
CA ALA A 268 -5.35 6.89 -17.48
C ALA A 268 -5.57 8.07 -16.53
N ALA A 269 -5.71 7.77 -15.24
CA ALA A 269 -5.92 8.74 -14.19
C ALA A 269 -4.76 8.70 -13.20
N PRO A 270 -4.22 9.87 -12.81
CA PRO A 270 -3.18 9.95 -11.80
C PRO A 270 -3.75 9.70 -10.41
N LEU A 271 -3.00 8.98 -9.60
CA LEU A 271 -3.25 8.74 -8.19
C LEU A 271 -2.14 9.41 -7.38
N ILE A 272 -2.51 10.25 -6.41
CA ILE A 272 -1.59 10.98 -5.54
C ILE A 272 -1.59 10.40 -4.13
N PRO A 273 -0.42 10.24 -3.47
CA PRO A 273 -0.35 9.75 -2.11
C PRO A 273 -0.79 10.84 -1.12
N VAL A 274 -1.61 10.48 -0.13
CA VAL A 274 -2.14 11.43 0.87
C VAL A 274 -1.91 11.02 2.31
N GLU A 275 -1.77 9.73 2.59
CA GLU A 275 -1.63 9.20 3.95
C GLU A 275 -0.76 7.95 3.95
N GLU A 276 -0.04 7.71 5.03
CA GLU A 276 0.66 6.46 5.30
C GLU A 276 -0.03 5.73 6.46
N GLY A 277 -0.17 4.40 6.35
CA GLY A 277 -0.85 3.61 7.37
C GLY A 277 -0.61 2.10 7.19
N VAL A 278 -1.34 1.31 7.97
CA VAL A 278 -1.25 -0.15 7.94
C VAL A 278 -2.62 -0.73 7.57
N ARG A 279 -2.63 -1.68 6.64
CA ARG A 279 -3.81 -2.45 6.23
C ARG A 279 -3.47 -3.93 6.27
N SER A 280 -4.31 -4.71 6.96
CA SER A 280 -4.11 -6.15 7.14
C SER A 280 -2.71 -6.50 7.66
N GLY A 281 -2.15 -5.66 8.54
CA GLY A 281 -0.80 -5.82 9.11
C GLY A 281 0.37 -5.55 8.15
N ILE A 282 0.11 -4.97 6.98
CA ILE A 282 1.12 -4.57 5.98
C ILE A 282 1.09 -3.04 5.84
N ARG A 283 2.27 -2.40 5.82
CA ARG A 283 2.42 -0.96 5.60
C ARG A 283 1.96 -0.60 4.18
N GLY A 284 1.21 0.48 4.01
CA GLY A 284 0.80 0.99 2.72
C GLY A 284 0.61 2.50 2.70
N TYR A 285 0.56 3.06 1.49
CA TYR A 285 0.18 4.44 1.24
C TYR A 285 -1.25 4.50 0.70
N LYS A 286 -2.04 5.43 1.23
CA LYS A 286 -3.36 5.78 0.71
C LYS A 286 -3.15 6.72 -0.47
N TYR A 287 -3.67 6.31 -1.61
CA TYR A 287 -3.75 7.09 -2.84
C TYR A 287 -5.19 7.49 -3.11
N ILE A 288 -5.38 8.71 -3.62
CA ILE A 288 -6.66 9.22 -4.11
C ILE A 288 -6.46 9.86 -5.48
N PHE A 289 -7.55 10.11 -6.21
CA PHE A 289 -7.48 10.99 -7.36
C PHE A 289 -7.25 12.44 -6.90
N PRO A 290 -6.42 13.23 -7.62
CA PRO A 290 -6.24 14.63 -7.30
C PRO A 290 -7.54 15.41 -7.49
N GLU A 291 -7.66 16.55 -6.80
CA GLU A 291 -8.74 17.51 -7.07
C GLU A 291 -8.70 17.94 -8.55
N HIS A 292 -9.86 18.21 -9.14
CA HIS A 292 -9.99 18.60 -10.54
C HIS A 292 -9.47 17.55 -11.55
N MET A 293 -9.38 16.25 -11.18
CA MET A 293 -9.01 15.17 -12.11
C MET A 293 -9.97 15.09 -13.31
N LEU A 294 -11.27 15.34 -13.07
CA LEU A 294 -12.35 15.38 -14.06
C LEU A 294 -12.67 16.81 -14.53
N ASP A 295 -11.71 17.73 -14.43
CA ASP A 295 -11.86 19.11 -14.90
C ASP A 295 -11.86 19.19 -16.43
N ASN A 296 -12.47 20.26 -16.92
CA ASN A 296 -12.63 20.55 -18.34
C ASN A 296 -11.58 21.55 -18.89
N GLY A 297 -10.48 21.76 -18.16
CA GLY A 297 -9.46 22.73 -18.53
C GLY A 297 -9.61 24.10 -17.90
N LYS A 298 -10.61 24.29 -17.01
CA LYS A 298 -10.86 25.55 -16.30
C LYS A 298 -9.83 25.80 -15.20
N TYR A 299 -9.46 24.76 -14.46
CA TYR A 299 -8.48 24.84 -13.37
C TYR A 299 -7.14 24.24 -13.78
N LEU A 300 -7.15 23.14 -14.53
CA LEU A 300 -5.97 22.45 -15.03
C LEU A 300 -5.95 22.53 -16.55
N GLU A 301 -5.20 23.48 -17.11
CA GLU A 301 -5.17 23.74 -18.57
C GLU A 301 -4.85 22.49 -19.40
N ASP A 302 -4.01 21.59 -18.89
CA ASP A 302 -3.67 20.33 -19.56
C ASP A 302 -4.90 19.43 -19.80
N ASN A 303 -5.95 19.53 -18.97
CA ASN A 303 -7.18 18.75 -19.12
C ASN A 303 -8.09 19.24 -20.26
N LYS A 304 -7.76 20.35 -20.95
CA LYS A 304 -8.53 20.82 -22.11
C LYS A 304 -8.65 19.76 -23.20
N CYS A 305 -7.69 18.84 -23.33
CA CYS A 305 -7.77 17.76 -24.32
C CYS A 305 -8.85 16.70 -24.03
N PHE A 306 -9.45 16.69 -22.84
CA PHE A 306 -10.63 15.88 -22.55
C PHE A 306 -11.93 16.53 -23.09
N CYS A 307 -11.87 17.74 -23.64
CA CYS A 307 -13.00 18.37 -24.31
C CYS A 307 -13.13 17.92 -25.77
N ARG A 308 -14.21 17.20 -26.06
CA ARG A 308 -14.49 16.69 -27.40
C ARG A 308 -14.82 17.81 -28.39
N LYS A 309 -14.04 17.92 -29.47
CA LYS A 309 -14.29 18.86 -30.59
C LYS A 309 -14.50 20.31 -30.12
N GLY A 310 -13.75 20.73 -29.09
CA GLY A 310 -13.86 22.06 -28.49
C GLY A 310 -15.13 22.30 -27.66
N ARG A 311 -15.95 21.28 -27.42
CA ARG A 311 -17.09 21.35 -26.50
C ARG A 311 -16.73 20.63 -25.21
N CYS A 312 -16.74 21.40 -24.13
CA CYS A 312 -16.44 20.91 -22.79
C CYS A 312 -17.74 20.66 -22.01
N LEU A 313 -17.79 19.56 -21.25
CA LEU A 313 -18.77 19.41 -20.18
C LEU A 313 -18.36 20.26 -18.97
N PRO A 314 -19.26 20.58 -18.04
CA PRO A 314 -18.93 21.25 -16.79
C PRO A 314 -17.88 20.48 -15.96
N ASP A 315 -17.18 21.18 -15.07
CA ASP A 315 -16.22 20.57 -14.15
C ASP A 315 -16.88 19.46 -13.31
N GLY A 316 -16.13 18.39 -13.08
CA GLY A 316 -16.59 17.15 -12.44
C GLY A 316 -17.23 16.14 -13.39
N LEU A 317 -17.25 16.42 -14.70
CA LEU A 317 -17.68 15.47 -15.74
C LEU A 317 -16.58 15.25 -16.79
N ILE A 318 -16.40 13.99 -17.17
CA ILE A 318 -15.63 13.62 -18.36
C ILE A 318 -16.55 13.03 -19.43
N ASP A 319 -16.44 13.54 -20.66
CA ASP A 319 -17.21 13.06 -21.82
C ASP A 319 -16.59 11.78 -22.37
N VAL A 320 -17.24 10.64 -22.17
CA VAL A 320 -16.75 9.32 -22.64
C VAL A 320 -17.56 8.81 -23.84
N THR A 321 -18.19 9.71 -24.60
CA THR A 321 -19.03 9.36 -25.75
C THR A 321 -18.32 8.46 -26.76
N ASP A 322 -17.04 8.74 -27.09
CA ASP A 322 -16.26 7.95 -28.05
C ASP A 322 -15.81 6.58 -27.52
N CYS A 323 -15.92 6.37 -26.21
CA CYS A 323 -15.60 5.11 -25.55
C CYS A 323 -16.81 4.17 -25.53
N TYR A 324 -18.02 4.74 -25.51
CA TYR A 324 -19.28 4.02 -25.34
C TYR A 324 -20.20 4.19 -26.55
N TYR A 325 -19.71 3.79 -27.72
CA TYR A 325 -20.52 3.63 -28.95
C TYR A 325 -21.20 4.91 -29.46
N GLY A 326 -20.71 6.09 -29.06
CA GLY A 326 -21.30 7.37 -29.43
C GLY A 326 -22.54 7.75 -28.63
N PHE A 327 -22.86 7.03 -27.55
CA PHE A 327 -23.90 7.44 -26.62
C PHE A 327 -23.43 8.63 -25.78
N PRO A 328 -24.34 9.56 -25.42
CA PRO A 328 -24.00 10.77 -24.66
C PRO A 328 -23.71 10.44 -23.19
N ILE A 329 -22.69 9.64 -22.93
CA ILE A 329 -22.31 9.15 -21.61
C ILE A 329 -21.22 10.05 -21.05
N ALA A 330 -21.40 10.47 -19.80
CA ALA A 330 -20.40 11.19 -19.04
C ALA A 330 -20.16 10.51 -17.69
N LEU A 331 -18.89 10.42 -17.28
CA LEU A 331 -18.53 9.92 -15.95
C LEU A 331 -18.34 11.08 -14.97
N SER A 332 -18.72 10.85 -13.72
CA SER A 332 -18.44 11.73 -12.58
C SER A 332 -18.08 10.92 -11.34
N TYR A 333 -17.74 11.58 -10.24
CA TYR A 333 -17.85 10.95 -8.94
C TYR A 333 -19.32 10.79 -8.50
N PRO A 334 -19.63 9.88 -7.56
CA PRO A 334 -20.98 9.69 -7.06
C PRO A 334 -21.62 10.97 -6.52
N HIS A 335 -22.91 11.14 -6.82
CA HIS A 335 -23.71 12.33 -6.51
C HIS A 335 -23.10 13.65 -7.00
N PHE A 336 -22.31 13.61 -8.07
CA PHE A 336 -21.53 14.76 -8.56
C PHE A 336 -20.61 15.36 -7.49
N TYR A 337 -20.02 14.53 -6.63
CA TYR A 337 -18.96 14.97 -5.72
C TYR A 337 -17.84 15.66 -6.51
N GLN A 338 -17.37 16.82 -6.04
CA GLN A 338 -16.44 17.74 -6.74
C GLN A 338 -16.94 18.30 -8.09
N GLY A 339 -18.22 18.18 -8.42
CA GLY A 339 -18.80 18.74 -9.64
C GLY A 339 -19.34 20.17 -9.50
N ASP A 340 -19.51 20.83 -10.64
CA ASP A 340 -20.10 22.18 -10.73
C ASP A 340 -21.57 22.19 -10.28
N GLN A 341 -22.03 23.31 -9.71
CA GLN A 341 -23.40 23.51 -9.25
C GLN A 341 -24.44 23.38 -10.38
N VAL A 342 -24.05 23.65 -11.63
CA VAL A 342 -24.95 23.49 -12.80
C VAL A 342 -25.47 22.05 -12.94
N LEU A 343 -24.73 21.05 -12.44
CA LEU A 343 -25.11 19.64 -12.49
C LEU A 343 -26.38 19.32 -11.67
N PHE A 344 -26.69 20.14 -10.66
CA PHE A 344 -27.85 19.97 -9.77
C PHE A 344 -29.08 20.76 -10.23
N SER A 345 -28.95 21.62 -11.24
CA SER A 345 -29.99 22.59 -11.62
C SER A 345 -31.34 21.97 -12.04
N LYS A 346 -31.32 20.74 -12.58
CA LYS A 346 -32.49 20.01 -13.10
C LYS A 346 -32.76 18.68 -12.38
N VAL A 347 -31.96 18.36 -11.36
CA VAL A 347 -32.02 17.08 -10.65
C VAL A 347 -31.96 17.31 -9.14
N GLN A 348 -32.97 16.83 -8.43
CA GLN A 348 -33.07 16.86 -6.97
C GLN A 348 -32.89 15.44 -6.41
N GLY A 349 -32.28 15.33 -5.22
CA GLY A 349 -32.10 14.07 -4.49
C GLY A 349 -30.65 13.57 -4.46
N LEU A 350 -29.70 14.37 -4.94
CA LEU A 350 -28.27 14.07 -4.89
C LEU A 350 -27.62 14.70 -3.65
N HIS A 351 -26.73 13.96 -2.97
CA HIS A 351 -26.08 14.38 -1.74
C HIS A 351 -24.58 14.04 -1.76
N PRO A 352 -23.71 14.89 -2.33
CA PRO A 352 -22.28 14.62 -2.41
C PRO A 352 -21.62 14.65 -1.02
N ILE A 353 -21.11 13.50 -0.56
CA ILE A 353 -20.42 13.35 0.73
C ILE A 353 -19.03 12.76 0.46
N LYS A 354 -17.97 13.46 0.88
CA LYS A 354 -16.58 13.07 0.61
C LYS A 354 -16.27 11.66 1.09
N GLU A 355 -16.61 11.33 2.33
CA GLU A 355 -16.27 10.05 2.96
C GLU A 355 -16.93 8.86 2.25
N GLN A 356 -18.09 9.08 1.64
CA GLN A 356 -18.86 8.07 0.93
C GLN A 356 -18.46 7.99 -0.54
N HIS A 357 -18.14 9.13 -1.18
CA HIS A 357 -18.01 9.23 -2.64
C HIS A 357 -16.58 9.43 -3.15
N GLU A 358 -15.59 9.58 -2.25
CA GLU A 358 -14.17 9.58 -2.61
C GLU A 358 -13.71 8.15 -3.01
N THR A 359 -12.88 8.10 -4.06
CA THR A 359 -12.13 6.92 -4.46
C THR A 359 -10.81 6.85 -3.71
N ARG A 360 -10.42 5.66 -3.24
CA ARG A 360 -9.16 5.44 -2.53
C ARG A 360 -8.54 4.08 -2.84
N PHE A 361 -7.21 4.05 -2.84
CA PHE A 361 -6.40 2.83 -3.00
C PHE A 361 -5.35 2.79 -1.91
N TRP A 362 -5.25 1.70 -1.17
CA TRP A 362 -4.13 1.42 -0.28
C TRP A 362 -3.16 0.51 -1.01
N ILE A 363 -1.94 0.99 -1.21
CA ILE A 363 -0.93 0.29 -2.02
C ILE A 363 0.33 0.13 -1.18
N GLN A 364 0.89 -1.07 -1.21
CA GLN A 364 2.14 -1.41 -0.56
C GLN A 364 3.30 -0.88 -1.41
N PRO A 365 4.18 0.00 -0.88
CA PRO A 365 5.07 0.79 -1.72
C PRO A 365 6.22 0.00 -2.35
N GLU A 366 6.82 -0.96 -1.65
CA GLU A 366 7.95 -1.74 -2.14
C GLU A 366 7.55 -2.71 -3.26
N SER A 367 6.33 -3.26 -3.22
CA SER A 367 5.84 -4.31 -4.13
C SER A 367 4.77 -3.87 -5.13
N GLY A 368 4.16 -2.70 -4.92
CA GLY A 368 3.00 -2.26 -5.70
C GLY A 368 1.72 -3.08 -5.47
N LEU A 369 1.65 -3.88 -4.41
CA LEU A 369 0.50 -4.72 -4.08
C LEU A 369 -0.67 -3.87 -3.58
N PRO A 370 -1.87 -3.95 -4.18
CA PRO A 370 -3.07 -3.37 -3.58
C PRO A 370 -3.46 -4.12 -2.30
N LEU A 371 -3.78 -3.37 -1.23
CA LEU A 371 -4.17 -3.90 0.08
C LEU A 371 -5.66 -3.70 0.38
N ASP A 372 -6.22 -2.57 -0.06
CA ASP A 372 -7.61 -2.16 0.10
C ASP A 372 -7.93 -1.17 -1.04
N VAL A 373 -9.00 -1.43 -1.80
CA VAL A 373 -9.36 -0.64 -2.99
C VAL A 373 -10.83 -0.26 -2.92
N SER A 374 -11.16 1.00 -3.18
CA SER A 374 -12.54 1.46 -3.39
C SER A 374 -12.51 2.46 -4.54
N SER A 375 -12.87 1.99 -5.73
CA SER A 375 -12.94 2.78 -6.95
C SER A 375 -14.40 3.11 -7.25
N LYS A 376 -14.76 4.39 -7.15
CA LYS A 376 -16.14 4.86 -7.23
C LYS A 376 -16.35 5.84 -8.38
N PHE A 377 -17.28 5.51 -9.26
CA PHE A 377 -17.67 6.36 -10.38
C PHE A 377 -19.18 6.29 -10.63
N GLN A 378 -19.70 7.37 -11.18
CA GLN A 378 -21.10 7.53 -11.58
C GLN A 378 -21.19 7.67 -13.09
N ILE A 379 -22.19 7.02 -13.67
CA ILE A 379 -22.52 7.08 -15.09
C ILE A 379 -23.74 7.99 -15.26
N ASN A 380 -23.62 8.94 -16.17
CA ASN A 380 -24.62 9.96 -16.45
C ASN A 380 -24.90 10.04 -17.95
N MET A 381 -26.10 10.48 -18.33
CA MET A 381 -26.34 10.97 -19.70
C MET A 381 -26.12 12.49 -19.75
N ALA A 382 -25.22 12.94 -20.61
CA ALA A 382 -24.97 14.36 -20.89
C ALA A 382 -25.76 14.80 -22.13
N LEU A 383 -27.00 15.24 -21.91
CA LEU A 383 -27.93 15.55 -22.99
C LEU A 383 -27.79 17.00 -23.43
N GLY A 384 -27.53 17.19 -24.73
CA GLY A 384 -27.52 18.50 -25.36
C GLY A 384 -28.91 19.04 -25.64
N ASP A 385 -29.02 19.95 -26.62
CA ASP A 385 -30.30 20.48 -27.05
C ASP A 385 -31.09 19.46 -27.88
N ILE A 386 -32.03 18.78 -27.24
CA ILE A 386 -32.95 17.82 -27.85
C ILE A 386 -34.40 18.32 -27.89
N THR A 387 -34.60 19.65 -27.79
CA THR A 387 -35.94 20.27 -27.81
C THR A 387 -36.75 20.00 -29.09
N ASN A 388 -36.06 19.61 -30.18
CA ASN A 388 -36.70 19.30 -31.46
C ASN A 388 -37.14 17.83 -31.61
N ILE A 389 -36.95 17.00 -30.57
CA ILE A 389 -37.30 15.58 -30.60
C ILE A 389 -38.51 15.32 -29.70
N ASN A 390 -39.55 14.71 -30.29
CA ASN A 390 -40.82 14.44 -29.62
C ASN A 390 -40.62 13.60 -28.34
N ASN A 391 -41.35 13.92 -27.28
CA ASN A 391 -41.32 13.30 -25.94
C ASN A 391 -40.00 13.45 -25.19
N ALA A 392 -38.93 13.99 -25.80
CA ALA A 392 -37.61 14.13 -25.18
C ALA A 392 -37.26 15.60 -24.86
N GLU A 393 -38.14 16.54 -25.21
CA GLU A 393 -37.88 17.98 -25.15
C GLU A 393 -37.51 18.45 -23.73
N ARG A 394 -38.19 17.88 -22.72
CA ARG A 394 -37.95 18.19 -21.30
C ARG A 394 -36.59 17.70 -20.80
N PHE A 395 -35.91 16.84 -21.54
CA PHE A 395 -34.57 16.33 -21.19
C PHE A 395 -33.44 17.12 -21.85
N ALA A 396 -33.76 18.24 -22.52
CA ALA A 396 -32.75 19.07 -23.17
C ALA A 396 -31.84 19.77 -22.16
N ASN A 397 -30.55 19.86 -22.50
CA ASN A 397 -29.51 20.57 -21.76
C ASN A 397 -29.46 20.16 -20.29
N MET A 398 -29.28 18.87 -20.01
CA MET A 398 -29.23 18.33 -18.66
C MET A 398 -28.26 17.16 -18.50
N TYR A 399 -27.83 16.93 -17.27
CA TYR A 399 -26.98 15.81 -16.88
C TYR A 399 -27.80 14.85 -16.03
N LEU A 400 -28.25 13.75 -16.63
CA LEU A 400 -29.16 12.80 -15.99
C LEU A 400 -28.35 11.67 -15.34
N PRO A 401 -28.28 11.60 -13.99
CA PRO A 401 -27.58 10.51 -13.32
C PRO A 401 -28.36 9.20 -13.48
N MET A 402 -27.65 8.12 -13.81
CA MET A 402 -28.27 6.81 -14.07
C MET A 402 -27.96 5.82 -12.95
N LEU A 403 -26.67 5.66 -12.66
CA LEU A 403 -26.18 4.80 -11.59
C LEU A 403 -24.79 5.23 -11.17
N TRP A 404 -24.37 4.80 -9.98
CA TRP A 404 -22.97 4.80 -9.60
C TRP A 404 -22.57 3.44 -9.05
N PHE A 405 -21.27 3.17 -9.04
CA PHE A 405 -20.74 1.90 -8.57
C PHE A 405 -19.50 2.09 -7.71
N ASP A 406 -19.26 1.15 -6.79
CA ASP A 406 -18.04 1.00 -5.99
C ASP A 406 -17.43 -0.37 -6.29
N ILE A 407 -16.29 -0.38 -6.98
CA ILE A 407 -15.45 -1.59 -7.11
C ILE A 407 -14.58 -1.65 -5.86
N ARG A 408 -14.90 -2.59 -4.98
CA ARG A 408 -14.39 -2.67 -3.62
C ARG A 408 -13.61 -3.96 -3.38
N MET A 409 -12.37 -3.80 -2.94
CA MET A 409 -11.58 -4.84 -2.26
C MET A 409 -11.39 -4.40 -0.81
N TYR A 410 -11.89 -5.19 0.15
CA TYR A 410 -11.80 -4.84 1.57
C TYR A 410 -10.46 -5.19 2.20
N THR A 411 -9.93 -6.36 1.86
CA THR A 411 -8.68 -6.90 2.40
C THR A 411 -8.15 -7.96 1.45
N LEU A 412 -6.88 -8.32 1.63
CA LEU A 412 -6.33 -9.53 1.07
C LEU A 412 -6.96 -10.78 1.73
N PRO A 413 -7.18 -11.86 0.97
CA PRO A 413 -7.48 -13.17 1.51
C PRO A 413 -6.42 -13.64 2.52
N PRO A 414 -6.78 -14.43 3.55
CA PRO A 414 -5.84 -14.84 4.60
C PRO A 414 -4.58 -15.55 4.09
N SER A 415 -4.70 -16.37 3.04
CA SER A 415 -3.56 -17.07 2.41
C SER A 415 -2.56 -16.08 1.79
N LEU A 416 -3.05 -15.12 1.02
CA LEU A 416 -2.23 -14.06 0.41
C LEU A 416 -1.65 -13.15 1.49
N GLU A 417 -2.45 -12.76 2.47
CA GLU A 417 -2.03 -11.89 3.58
C GLU A 417 -0.84 -12.48 4.34
N GLN A 418 -0.92 -13.75 4.76
CA GLN A 418 0.16 -14.43 5.49
C GLN A 418 1.44 -14.50 4.65
N ARG A 419 1.31 -14.80 3.36
CA ARG A 419 2.46 -14.88 2.45
C ARG A 419 3.12 -13.52 2.24
N PHE A 420 2.35 -12.47 2.01
CA PHE A 420 2.91 -11.13 1.84
C PHE A 420 3.48 -10.55 3.14
N LYS A 421 2.91 -10.89 4.30
CA LYS A 421 3.54 -10.59 5.60
C LYS A 421 4.91 -11.25 5.75
N LEU A 422 5.03 -12.52 5.36
CA LEU A 422 6.33 -13.20 5.34
C LEU A 422 7.32 -12.45 4.44
N TYR A 423 6.90 -12.13 3.20
CA TYR A 423 7.78 -11.49 2.22
C TYR A 423 8.18 -10.06 2.57
N LEU A 424 7.27 -9.26 3.12
CA LEU A 424 7.47 -7.82 3.27
C LEU A 424 7.80 -7.38 4.69
N ASN A 425 7.35 -8.13 5.71
CA ASN A 425 7.63 -7.78 7.10
C ASN A 425 8.69 -8.70 7.73
N VAL A 426 8.66 -10.00 7.45
CA VAL A 426 9.52 -10.98 8.16
C VAL A 426 10.88 -11.15 7.49
N LEU A 427 10.91 -11.49 6.19
CA LEU A 427 12.16 -11.78 5.48
C LEU A 427 13.20 -10.64 5.52
N PRO A 428 12.84 -9.35 5.32
CA PRO A 428 13.80 -8.26 5.44
C PRO A 428 14.40 -8.16 6.84
N ILE A 429 13.58 -8.35 7.88
CA ILE A 429 14.03 -8.30 9.28
C ILE A 429 14.95 -9.48 9.58
N VAL A 430 14.60 -10.69 9.12
CA VAL A 430 15.43 -11.89 9.29
C VAL A 430 16.81 -11.71 8.66
N GLU A 431 16.88 -11.15 7.45
CA GLU A 431 18.14 -10.84 6.78
C GLU A 431 18.98 -9.85 7.61
N GLN A 432 18.38 -8.75 8.06
CA GLN A 432 19.08 -7.76 8.89
C GLN A 432 19.57 -8.34 10.21
N VAL A 433 18.72 -9.11 10.91
CA VAL A 433 19.09 -9.77 12.18
C VAL A 433 20.19 -10.79 11.95
N ALA A 434 20.10 -11.62 10.92
CA ALA A 434 21.14 -12.60 10.58
C ALA A 434 22.48 -11.92 10.29
N MET A 435 22.46 -10.81 9.54
CA MET A 435 23.64 -9.99 9.26
C MET A 435 24.28 -9.47 10.56
N TYR A 436 23.50 -8.83 11.45
CA TYR A 436 24.03 -8.31 12.72
C TYR A 436 24.55 -9.42 13.63
N LEU A 437 23.85 -10.56 13.72
CA LEU A 437 24.30 -11.71 14.50
C LEU A 437 25.63 -12.27 13.97
N LEU A 438 25.81 -12.37 12.66
CA LEU A 438 27.07 -12.82 12.04
C LEU A 438 28.22 -11.84 12.31
N PHE A 439 27.95 -10.53 12.33
CA PHE A 439 28.96 -9.53 12.68
C PHE A 439 29.36 -9.59 14.16
N VAL A 440 28.38 -9.65 15.07
CA VAL A 440 28.63 -9.73 16.52
C VAL A 440 29.36 -11.02 16.88
N THR A 441 28.89 -12.16 16.38
CA THR A 441 29.53 -13.45 16.63
C THR A 441 30.94 -13.50 16.04
N GLY A 442 31.14 -12.97 14.83
CA GLY A 442 32.45 -12.84 14.20
C GLY A 442 33.43 -12.01 15.03
N ALA A 443 33.00 -10.84 15.50
CA ALA A 443 33.79 -9.97 16.36
C ALA A 443 34.13 -10.64 17.70
N CYS A 444 33.15 -11.22 18.40
CA CYS A 444 33.34 -11.92 19.66
C CYS A 444 34.34 -13.08 19.54
N LEU A 445 34.26 -13.88 18.47
CA LEU A 445 35.20 -14.97 18.22
C LEU A 445 36.63 -14.45 17.99
N ILE A 446 36.78 -13.33 17.26
CA ILE A 446 38.10 -12.71 17.06
C ILE A 446 38.65 -12.20 18.39
N PHE A 447 37.87 -11.44 19.16
CA PHE A 447 38.29 -10.96 20.48
C PHE A 447 38.67 -12.09 21.42
N LEU A 448 37.87 -13.16 21.47
CA LEU A 448 38.17 -14.35 22.26
C LEU A 448 39.49 -15.00 21.82
N THR A 449 39.72 -15.15 20.52
CA THR A 449 41.00 -15.71 20.04
C THR A 449 42.20 -14.83 20.36
N VAL A 450 42.08 -13.51 20.22
CA VAL A 450 43.13 -12.54 20.58
C VAL A 450 43.40 -12.59 22.08
N TYR A 451 42.35 -12.65 22.91
CA TYR A 451 42.48 -12.81 24.36
C TYR A 451 43.21 -14.10 24.74
N ILE A 452 42.81 -15.25 24.19
CA ILE A 452 43.48 -16.53 24.47
C ILE A 452 44.95 -16.51 24.01
N LEU A 453 45.24 -15.93 22.85
CA LEU A 453 46.60 -15.82 22.33
C LEU A 453 47.48 -14.89 23.19
N THR A 454 46.97 -13.71 23.57
CA THR A 454 47.69 -12.76 24.43
C THR A 454 47.92 -13.34 25.83
N PHE A 455 46.91 -14.00 26.41
CA PHE A 455 47.03 -14.73 27.68
C PHE A 455 48.09 -15.84 27.60
N LYS A 456 48.07 -16.68 26.55
CA LYS A 456 49.08 -17.73 26.34
C LYS A 456 50.50 -17.16 26.15
N VAL A 457 50.64 -16.03 25.45
CA VAL A 457 51.96 -15.39 25.26
C VAL A 457 52.49 -14.81 26.57
N MET A 458 51.64 -14.16 27.38
CA MET A 458 52.03 -13.68 28.71
C MET A 458 52.47 -14.81 29.63
N PHE A 459 51.73 -15.93 29.68
CA PHE A 459 52.09 -17.07 30.54
C PHE A 459 53.27 -17.91 30.02
N LYS A 460 53.48 -18.01 28.70
CA LYS A 460 54.68 -18.66 28.14
C LYS A 460 55.96 -17.84 28.39
N SER A 461 55.83 -16.53 28.60
CA SER A 461 56.93 -15.67 29.07
C SER A 461 57.25 -15.88 30.55
N LEU A 462 56.30 -16.34 31.36
CA LEU A 462 56.52 -16.69 32.76
C LEU A 462 57.28 -18.01 32.90
N ASP A 463 57.02 -19.02 32.05
CA ASP A 463 57.75 -20.30 32.06
C ASP A 463 59.20 -20.23 31.54
N LYS A 464 59.58 -19.16 30.83
CA LYS A 464 60.93 -19.02 30.24
C LYS A 464 61.96 -18.37 31.17
N ASN A 465 61.55 -17.88 32.33
CA ASN A 465 62.47 -17.35 33.32
C ASN A 465 62.61 -18.34 34.50
N ASN A 466 63.67 -19.15 34.42
CA ASN A 466 64.29 -20.01 35.44
C ASN A 466 63.80 -21.46 35.62
N PHE A 467 64.45 -22.37 34.91
CA PHE A 467 65.10 -23.53 35.55
C PHE A 467 66.56 -23.63 35.04
N PRO A 468 67.57 -23.56 35.92
CA PRO A 468 68.94 -23.94 35.57
C PRO A 468 69.01 -25.45 35.32
N ASN A 469 69.92 -25.83 34.43
CA ASN A 469 70.17 -27.19 33.96
C ASN A 469 70.24 -28.25 35.08
N ASP A 470 69.72 -29.42 34.73
CA ASP A 470 69.83 -30.71 35.43
C ASP A 470 71.27 -31.00 35.93
N PRO A 471 71.52 -31.22 37.23
CA PRO A 471 72.85 -31.57 37.74
C PRO A 471 73.11 -33.09 37.90
N TRP A 472 72.22 -33.98 37.48
CA TRP A 472 72.41 -35.42 37.70
C TRP A 472 73.22 -36.10 36.59
N SER A 473 74.49 -35.73 36.50
CA SER A 473 75.54 -36.61 35.97
C SER A 473 76.13 -37.38 37.15
N GLU A 474 75.87 -38.69 37.24
CA GLU A 474 76.54 -39.56 38.20
C GLU A 474 78.06 -39.51 38.03
N LYS A 475 78.77 -39.09 39.08
CA LYS A 475 80.16 -39.48 39.31
C LYS A 475 80.28 -40.12 40.69
N PRO A 476 81.07 -41.20 40.81
CA PRO A 476 81.05 -42.07 41.97
C PRO A 476 81.91 -41.49 43.11
N ASN A 477 81.52 -41.88 44.33
CA ASN A 477 82.27 -41.78 45.60
C ASN A 477 82.06 -40.51 46.42
N GLY A 478 81.14 -40.63 47.39
CA GLY A 478 81.51 -40.65 48.80
C GLY A 478 81.86 -39.33 49.51
N ILE A 479 81.14 -39.12 50.62
CA ILE A 479 81.44 -38.29 51.81
C ILE A 479 80.77 -36.90 51.82
N TYR A 480 79.93 -36.70 52.86
CA TYR A 480 79.21 -35.48 53.20
C TYR A 480 80.16 -34.30 53.51
N ALA A 481 79.80 -33.09 53.06
CA ALA A 481 80.27 -31.82 53.62
C ALA A 481 79.07 -30.84 53.73
N PRO A 482 78.99 -29.98 54.77
CA PRO A 482 77.84 -29.09 54.98
C PRO A 482 77.88 -27.90 54.02
N CYS A 483 76.72 -27.50 53.50
CA CYS A 483 76.57 -26.34 52.64
C CYS A 483 76.64 -25.03 53.44
N GLU A 484 77.67 -24.22 53.22
CA GLU A 484 77.65 -22.78 53.49
C GLU A 484 77.04 -22.05 52.28
N ALA A 485 76.00 -21.26 52.51
CA ALA A 485 75.39 -20.41 51.49
C ALA A 485 76.07 -19.02 51.46
N PRO A 486 76.56 -18.52 50.31
CA PRO A 486 77.02 -17.15 50.21
C PRO A 486 75.83 -16.19 50.02
N LEU A 487 75.63 -15.29 50.97
CA LEU A 487 74.71 -14.15 50.90
C LEU A 487 75.23 -13.09 49.91
N ASP A 488 74.44 -12.75 48.90
CA ASP A 488 74.76 -11.72 47.90
C ASP A 488 74.63 -10.30 48.48
N GLU A 489 75.76 -9.62 48.60
CA GLU A 489 75.97 -8.26 49.10
C GLU A 489 75.20 -7.16 48.32
N LYS A 490 74.61 -7.46 47.15
CA LYS A 490 73.83 -6.49 46.37
C LYS A 490 72.43 -6.24 46.92
N ILE A 491 71.81 -7.21 47.61
CA ILE A 491 70.46 -7.05 48.16
C ILE A 491 70.49 -6.17 49.43
N LEU A 492 71.60 -6.16 50.17
CA LEU A 492 71.76 -5.34 51.38
C LEU A 492 71.92 -3.83 51.05
N LYS A 493 72.52 -3.48 49.91
CA LYS A 493 72.75 -2.08 49.50
C LYS A 493 71.52 -1.40 48.88
N LEU A 494 70.55 -2.18 48.37
CA LEU A 494 69.30 -1.65 47.81
C LEU A 494 68.30 -1.28 48.92
N ASN A 495 68.20 -2.10 49.97
CA ASN A 495 67.32 -1.83 51.12
C ASN A 495 67.75 -0.61 51.95
N HIS A 496 69.06 -0.33 52.04
CA HIS A 496 69.56 0.85 52.74
C HIS A 496 69.28 2.18 52.01
N LYS A 497 69.08 2.14 50.68
CA LYS A 497 68.79 3.30 49.84
C LYS A 497 67.29 3.62 49.79
N ILE A 498 66.43 2.60 49.90
CA ILE A 498 64.96 2.74 49.94
C ILE A 498 64.51 3.26 51.31
N ASN A 499 65.11 2.79 52.41
CA ASN A 499 64.77 3.25 53.76
C ASN A 499 65.21 4.71 54.02
N GLY A 500 66.27 5.22 53.39
CA GLY A 500 66.68 6.62 53.51
C GLY A 500 65.79 7.63 52.75
N ILE A 501 65.10 7.18 51.70
CA ILE A 501 64.19 8.02 50.90
C ILE A 501 62.82 8.13 51.60
N TYR A 502 62.34 7.05 52.23
CA TYR A 502 61.11 7.04 53.03
C TYR A 502 61.18 7.98 54.25
N ASP A 503 62.35 8.02 54.91
CA ASP A 503 62.58 8.82 56.12
C ASP A 503 62.74 10.34 55.87
N THR A 504 62.97 10.71 54.60
CA THR A 504 63.07 12.11 54.15
C THR A 504 61.70 12.66 53.73
N ILE A 505 60.84 11.82 53.13
CA ILE A 505 59.49 12.20 52.71
C ILE A 505 58.56 12.39 53.93
N ILE A 506 58.67 11.53 54.96
CA ILE A 506 57.86 11.65 56.18
C ILE A 506 58.27 12.87 57.03
N ARG A 507 59.53 13.32 56.96
CA ARG A 507 60.00 14.54 57.67
C ARG A 507 59.55 15.85 57.01
N ASP A 508 59.33 15.86 55.69
CA ASP A 508 58.83 17.04 54.98
C ASP A 508 57.31 17.19 55.08
N GLU A 509 56.54 16.10 55.19
CA GLU A 509 55.09 16.18 55.43
C GLU A 509 54.73 16.54 56.88
N MET A 510 55.56 16.21 57.87
CA MET A 510 55.32 16.56 59.29
C MET A 510 55.67 18.02 59.67
N LYS A 511 56.22 18.83 58.76
CA LYS A 511 56.47 20.27 58.99
C LYS A 511 55.34 21.18 58.50
N ASN A 512 54.44 20.70 57.63
CA ASN A 512 53.43 21.54 56.98
C ASN A 512 52.01 21.43 57.55
N ASN A 513 51.78 20.66 58.61
CA ASN A 513 50.43 20.51 59.18
C ASN A 513 50.43 20.68 60.71
N ARG A 514 50.45 21.95 61.16
CA ARG A 514 49.95 22.37 62.47
C ARG A 514 48.68 23.19 62.25
N ASN A 515 47.52 22.54 62.35
CA ASN A 515 46.41 23.00 63.19
C ASN A 515 45.23 22.02 63.20
N SER A 516 44.92 21.56 64.41
CA SER A 516 43.68 21.01 64.98
C SER A 516 43.04 19.71 64.44
N ASN A 517 43.20 18.66 65.27
CA ASN A 517 42.17 17.85 65.93
C ASN A 517 41.04 17.24 65.09
N ASP A 518 41.20 15.98 64.68
CA ASP A 518 40.50 14.83 65.31
C ASP A 518 41.07 13.51 64.75
N LEU A 519 41.62 12.69 65.63
CA LEU A 519 42.30 11.43 65.33
C LEU A 519 41.54 10.32 66.05
N ASP A 520 40.84 9.46 65.32
CA ASP A 520 40.49 8.11 65.78
C ASP A 520 40.01 7.26 64.60
N LYS A 521 40.94 6.52 63.97
CA LYS A 521 40.70 5.12 63.56
C LYS A 521 41.96 4.46 63.01
N TYR A 522 42.08 3.17 63.32
CA TYR A 522 42.96 2.15 62.74
C TYR A 522 44.29 1.89 63.49
N MET A 523 44.18 0.99 64.49
CA MET A 523 45.29 0.17 64.99
C MET A 523 45.54 -1.04 64.07
N ALA A 524 46.81 -1.41 63.96
CA ALA A 524 47.31 -2.59 63.26
C ALA A 524 46.98 -3.90 64.01
N VAL A 525 46.76 -4.98 63.26
CA VAL A 525 46.72 -6.35 63.79
C VAL A 525 47.96 -7.09 63.29
N ASN A 526 48.78 -7.56 64.24
CA ASN A 526 49.89 -8.47 63.98
C ASN A 526 49.34 -9.88 63.72
N GLN A 527 49.78 -10.51 62.63
CA GLN A 527 49.59 -11.94 62.39
C GLN A 527 50.77 -12.70 62.99
N SER A 528 50.48 -13.69 63.85
CA SER A 528 51.41 -14.71 64.30
C SER A 528 51.16 -16.01 63.55
N ASP A 529 52.24 -16.62 63.06
CA ASP A 529 52.26 -17.89 62.36
C ASP A 529 51.78 -19.07 63.23
N SER A 530 51.00 -19.97 62.63
CA SER A 530 51.02 -21.39 62.97
C SER A 530 50.42 -22.22 61.82
N ASP A 531 51.22 -23.16 61.33
CA ASP A 531 50.87 -24.25 60.42
C ASP A 531 49.73 -25.12 60.99
N GLU A 532 48.80 -25.57 60.14
CA GLU A 532 48.30 -26.96 60.06
C GLU A 532 46.99 -27.06 59.24
N ASP A 533 47.00 -28.01 58.31
CA ASP A 533 45.93 -28.86 57.80
C ASP A 533 44.72 -28.35 56.98
N CYS A 534 44.65 -28.94 55.78
CA CYS A 534 43.52 -29.06 54.88
C CYS A 534 42.21 -29.45 55.56
N LYS A 535 41.09 -28.83 55.16
CA LYS A 535 39.78 -29.51 55.15
C LYS A 535 38.76 -28.88 54.19
N TYR A 536 38.18 -29.75 53.37
CA TYR A 536 36.86 -29.58 52.75
C TYR A 536 35.78 -29.52 53.84
N LEU A 537 34.76 -28.68 53.62
CA LEU A 537 33.43 -28.71 54.26
C LEU A 537 32.45 -28.16 53.21
N GLU A 538 31.67 -29.00 52.52
CA GLU A 538 30.34 -29.53 52.91
C GLU A 538 29.36 -28.48 53.43
N VAL A 539 28.28 -28.35 52.67
CA VAL A 539 27.11 -27.50 52.90
C VAL A 539 26.27 -28.10 54.03
N VAL A 540 25.93 -27.30 55.03
CA VAL A 540 24.85 -27.58 55.97
C VAL A 540 23.81 -26.47 55.81
N ASP A 541 22.64 -26.90 55.33
CA ASP A 541 21.39 -26.16 55.20
C ASP A 541 20.75 -26.04 56.59
N ASP A 542 20.59 -24.82 57.10
CA ASP A 542 19.89 -24.52 58.34
C ASP A 542 18.50 -23.93 58.04
N GLY A 543 17.61 -24.83 57.60
CA GLY A 543 16.20 -24.56 57.42
C GLY A 543 15.60 -23.76 58.58
N SER A 544 15.29 -22.50 58.31
CA SER A 544 14.36 -21.68 59.09
C SER A 544 13.61 -20.72 58.17
N GLU A 545 12.29 -20.76 58.32
CA GLU A 545 11.24 -20.22 57.46
C GLU A 545 11.21 -18.68 57.44
N PHE A 546 10.83 -18.10 56.29
CA PHE A 546 10.28 -16.75 56.21
C PHE A 546 8.91 -16.79 55.53
N ASP A 547 7.89 -16.46 56.31
CA ASP A 547 6.49 -16.33 55.92
C ASP A 547 6.22 -15.13 54.99
N ASP A 548 5.24 -15.33 54.10
CA ASP A 548 4.65 -14.40 53.13
C ASP A 548 3.90 -13.21 53.75
N VAL A 549 4.06 -11.96 53.26
CA VAL A 549 2.95 -10.99 53.09
C VAL A 549 3.20 -9.96 51.95
N LYS A 550 2.16 -9.80 51.11
CA LYS A 550 1.96 -8.94 49.90
C LYS A 550 2.16 -7.42 50.05
N PRO A 551 2.42 -6.68 48.94
CA PRO A 551 2.26 -5.22 48.88
C PRO A 551 1.00 -4.76 48.08
N GLN A 552 0.31 -3.74 48.58
CA GLN A 552 -0.62 -2.84 47.84
C GLN A 552 -0.71 -1.48 48.59
N PRO A 553 -1.17 -0.40 47.94
CA PRO A 553 -0.36 0.80 47.64
C PRO A 553 -0.67 2.01 48.53
N SER A 554 0.26 2.98 48.60
CA SER A 554 0.04 4.28 49.23
C SER A 554 -0.01 5.43 48.23
N LYS A 555 -1.08 6.23 48.39
CA LYS A 555 -1.42 7.48 47.74
C LYS A 555 -0.49 8.61 48.20
N VAL A 556 -0.20 9.56 47.30
CA VAL A 556 0.17 10.93 47.66
C VAL A 556 -0.97 11.84 47.22
N LYS A 557 -1.47 12.66 48.14
CA LYS A 557 -2.51 13.68 47.94
C LYS A 557 -1.97 15.03 48.40
N ASP A 558 -2.09 16.00 47.50
CA ASP A 558 -2.40 17.45 47.64
C ASP A 558 -1.90 18.28 48.82
N LEU A 559 -1.48 19.51 48.47
CA LEU A 559 -2.02 20.80 48.96
C LEU A 559 -1.58 21.89 47.93
N SER A 560 -2.50 22.37 47.08
CA SER A 560 -3.30 23.62 47.19
C SER A 560 -2.44 24.90 47.11
N GLU A 561 -2.76 26.02 46.48
CA GLU A 561 -3.94 26.70 45.90
C GLU A 561 -3.33 27.96 45.21
N LYS A 562 -3.84 28.65 44.17
CA LYS A 562 -5.09 29.43 44.13
C LYS A 562 -5.17 30.26 42.81
N LYS A 563 -6.37 30.23 42.20
CA LYS A 563 -7.14 31.30 41.53
C LYS A 563 -6.58 32.13 40.35
N GLY A 564 -7.40 32.17 39.28
CA GLY A 564 -7.51 33.36 38.41
C GLY A 564 -8.15 33.12 37.04
N SER A 565 -9.48 33.07 36.97
CA SER A 565 -10.28 33.10 35.72
C SER A 565 -10.60 34.54 35.31
N VAL A 566 -10.40 34.90 34.04
CA VAL A 566 -11.06 36.04 33.38
C VAL A 566 -11.40 35.69 31.93
N HIS A 567 -12.68 35.81 31.60
CA HIS A 567 -13.26 35.90 30.25
C HIS A 567 -12.86 37.20 29.55
N LEU A 568 -12.84 37.21 28.22
CA LEU A 568 -13.51 38.24 27.40
C LEU A 568 -13.61 37.78 25.95
N ALA A 569 -14.80 37.95 25.39
CA ALA A 569 -15.08 37.93 23.96
C ALA A 569 -15.14 39.39 23.49
N ASP A 570 -14.70 39.62 22.25
CA ASP A 570 -15.36 40.43 21.22
C ASP A 570 -14.86 39.94 19.84
#